data_AF-A0AA37N4A9-F1
#
_entry.id   AF-A0AA37N4A9-F1
#
_cell.length_a   1.000
_cell.length_b   1.000
_cell.length_c   1.000
_cell.angle_alpha   90.00
_cell.angle_beta   90.00
_cell.angle_gamma   90.00
#
_symmetry.space_group_name_H-M   'P 1'
#
loop_
_entity.id
_entity.type
_entity.pdbx_description
1 polymer ?
#
loop_
_entity_poly.entity_id
_entity_poly.type
_entity_poly.pdbx_seq_one_letter_code
_entity_poly.pdbx_strand_id
1 'polypeptide(L)'
;MTRRQENEFLKRMEAAKSNNIIVPEKMTLSSEIRGVYGFFAIKGDEEVLFYIGKSNNIFNRMFSGGHIYHYLRGVRKTDVQKRMAYYLENGYKIEVRILKEVEYVGDSFIQDANRLALAELEEIVNQQSKGFCITDDMLSEAVKKKSEEKAWNDLFREKKYKQA
;
A
#
# COMPACT_ATOMS: atom_id res chain seq x y z
N MET A 1 2.23 25.62 3.28
CA MET A 1 3.28 24.91 4.04
C MET A 1 4.32 25.93 4.48
N THR A 2 4.87 25.83 5.70
CA THR A 2 5.95 26.73 6.13
C THR A 2 7.31 26.25 5.61
N ARG A 3 8.28 27.16 5.47
CA ARG A 3 9.66 26.83 5.06
C ARG A 3 10.30 25.75 5.94
N ARG A 4 9.97 25.73 7.24
CA ARG A 4 10.42 24.69 8.17
C ARG A 4 9.86 23.32 7.80
N GLN A 5 8.54 23.24 7.53
CA GLN A 5 7.88 21.99 7.15
C GLN A 5 8.43 21.45 5.83
N GLU A 6 8.63 22.33 4.85
CA GLU A 6 9.24 21.98 3.57
C GLU A 6 10.62 21.34 3.75
N ASN A 7 11.50 21.99 4.52
CA ASN A 7 12.83 21.45 4.82
C ASN A 7 12.78 20.09 5.53
N GLU A 8 11.79 19.88 6.43
CA GLU A 8 11.61 18.57 7.08
C GLU A 8 11.17 17.48 6.09
N PHE A 9 10.30 17.80 5.13
CA PHE A 9 9.88 16.85 4.10
C PHE A 9 11.03 16.49 3.17
N LEU A 10 11.80 17.48 2.68
CA LEU A 10 12.97 17.24 1.84
C LEU A 10 13.98 16.33 2.54
N LYS A 11 14.27 16.58 3.83
CA LYS A 11 15.14 15.70 4.63
C LYS A 11 14.62 14.27 4.70
N ARG A 12 13.30 14.06 4.81
CA ARG A 12 12.69 12.72 4.83
C ARG A 12 12.77 12.03 3.48
N MET A 13 12.59 12.76 2.39
CA MET A 13 12.74 12.21 1.04
C MET A 13 14.19 11.77 0.78
N GLU A 14 15.17 12.58 1.16
CA GLU A 14 16.59 12.22 1.07
C GLU A 14 16.95 11.04 1.99
N ALA A 15 16.40 11.00 3.20
CA ALA A 15 16.58 9.86 4.10
C ALA A 15 15.97 8.57 3.52
N ALA A 16 14.79 8.64 2.91
CA ALA A 16 14.17 7.49 2.24
C ALA A 16 15.06 6.97 1.11
N LYS A 17 15.53 7.87 0.23
CA LYS A 17 16.44 7.53 -0.88
C LYS A 17 17.74 6.91 -0.38
N SER A 18 18.33 7.45 0.68
CA SER A 18 19.55 6.92 1.32
C SER A 18 19.33 5.54 1.95
N ASN A 19 18.08 5.17 2.24
CA ASN A 19 17.67 3.85 2.73
C ASN A 19 17.13 2.96 1.61
N ASN A 20 17.46 3.23 0.34
CA ASN A 20 16.97 2.49 -0.84
C ASN A 20 15.44 2.43 -0.96
N ILE A 21 14.73 3.44 -0.46
CA ILE A 21 13.29 3.61 -0.64
C ILE A 21 13.06 4.72 -1.67
N ILE A 22 12.54 4.35 -2.83
CA ILE A 22 12.33 5.24 -3.96
C ILE A 22 10.83 5.51 -4.11
N VAL A 23 10.49 6.77 -4.38
CA VAL A 23 9.13 7.22 -4.68
C VAL A 23 9.07 7.79 -6.10
N PRO A 24 7.90 7.86 -6.75
CA PRO A 24 7.78 8.37 -8.11
C PRO A 24 8.25 9.82 -8.20
N GLU A 25 8.92 10.21 -9.29
CA GLU A 25 9.42 11.58 -9.46
C GLU A 25 8.31 12.64 -9.43
N LYS A 26 7.12 12.30 -9.93
CA LYS A 26 5.94 13.16 -9.87
C LYS A 26 5.43 13.42 -8.45
N MET A 27 5.91 12.70 -7.43
CA MET A 27 5.54 12.86 -6.03
C MET A 27 6.40 13.93 -5.37
N THR A 28 5.97 15.18 -5.50
CA THR A 28 6.59 16.39 -4.97
C THR A 28 5.86 16.92 -3.72
N LEU A 29 6.45 17.92 -3.05
CA LEU A 29 5.87 18.59 -1.87
C LEU A 29 4.48 19.19 -2.11
N SER A 30 4.18 19.60 -3.34
CA SER A 30 2.90 20.18 -3.75
C SER A 30 1.95 19.15 -4.37
N SER A 31 2.30 17.87 -4.35
CA SER A 31 1.49 16.83 -4.98
C SER A 31 0.20 16.56 -4.22
N GLU A 32 -0.91 16.60 -4.96
CA GLU A 32 -2.24 16.24 -4.48
C GLU A 32 -2.75 14.99 -5.20
N ILE A 33 -1.87 13.98 -5.30
CA ILE A 33 -2.19 12.74 -6.00
C ILE A 33 -3.11 11.90 -5.13
N ARG A 34 -4.36 11.77 -5.56
CA ARG A 34 -5.34 10.85 -5.01
C ARG A 34 -5.36 9.55 -5.81
N GLY A 35 -5.35 8.42 -5.12
CA GLY A 35 -5.43 7.14 -5.80
C GLY A 35 -4.87 5.96 -5.02
N VAL A 36 -4.49 4.93 -5.78
CA VAL A 36 -3.96 3.66 -5.32
C VAL A 36 -2.45 3.62 -5.58
N TYR A 37 -1.70 3.13 -4.61
CA TYR A 37 -0.25 2.94 -4.67
C TYR A 37 0.13 1.52 -4.26
N GLY A 38 1.30 1.08 -4.70
CA GLY A 38 1.89 -0.21 -4.35
C GLY A 38 3.31 -0.06 -3.85
N PHE A 39 3.74 -0.97 -2.98
CA PHE A 39 5.12 -1.13 -2.54
C PHE A 39 5.73 -2.38 -3.15
N PHE A 40 6.81 -2.18 -3.89
CA PHE A 40 7.55 -3.22 -4.60
C PHE A 40 8.90 -3.40 -3.94
N ALA A 41 9.26 -4.63 -3.62
CA ALA A 41 10.63 -5.00 -3.27
C ALA A 41 11.34 -5.51 -4.52
N ILE A 42 12.53 -4.99 -4.82
CA ILE A 42 13.25 -5.30 -6.05
C ILE A 42 14.70 -5.69 -5.73
N LYS A 43 15.15 -6.82 -6.30
CA LYS A 43 16.53 -7.31 -6.20
C LYS A 43 16.92 -8.06 -7.46
N GLY A 44 17.78 -7.46 -8.28
CA GLY A 44 18.06 -7.98 -9.62
C GLY A 44 16.79 -8.00 -10.46
N ASP A 45 16.46 -9.17 -11.02
CA ASP A 45 15.25 -9.39 -11.81
C ASP A 45 14.04 -9.80 -10.96
N GLU A 46 14.22 -10.00 -9.65
CA GLU A 46 13.12 -10.32 -8.74
C GLU A 46 12.37 -9.04 -8.35
N GLU A 47 11.06 -9.08 -8.55
CA GLU A 47 10.11 -8.05 -8.11
C GLU A 47 8.98 -8.69 -7.31
N VAL A 48 8.74 -8.17 -6.10
CA VAL A 48 7.63 -8.59 -5.24
C VAL A 48 6.78 -7.38 -4.87
N LEU A 49 5.54 -7.34 -5.36
CA LEU A 49 4.53 -6.43 -4.85
C LEU A 49 4.00 -6.98 -3.53
N PHE A 50 4.28 -6.27 -2.43
CA PHE A 50 4.00 -6.77 -1.08
C PHE A 50 2.95 -5.97 -0.31
N TYR A 51 2.52 -4.82 -0.84
CA TYR A 51 1.47 -4.01 -0.22
C TYR A 51 0.81 -3.12 -1.26
N ILE A 52 -0.51 -3.01 -1.19
CA ILE A 52 -1.33 -2.07 -1.97
C ILE A 52 -2.11 -1.22 -0.97
N GLY A 53 -2.25 0.06 -1.24
CA GLY A 53 -3.07 0.95 -0.43
C GLY A 53 -3.66 2.10 -1.23
N LYS A 54 -4.68 2.74 -0.67
CA LYS A 54 -5.27 3.99 -1.18
C LYS A 54 -4.99 5.20 -0.31
N SER A 55 -5.06 6.39 -0.92
CA SER A 55 -5.05 7.66 -0.18
C SER A 55 -5.71 8.78 -0.98
N ASN A 56 -6.32 9.73 -0.27
CA ASN A 56 -6.72 11.03 -0.83
C ASN A 56 -5.50 11.91 -1.19
N ASN A 57 -4.35 11.67 -0.54
CA ASN A 57 -3.09 12.30 -0.91
C ASN A 57 -1.95 11.30 -0.63
N ILE A 58 -1.38 10.72 -1.68
CA ILE A 58 -0.36 9.68 -1.58
C ILE A 58 0.94 10.24 -1.01
N PHE A 59 1.34 11.47 -1.38
CA PHE A 59 2.54 12.13 -0.82
C PHE A 59 2.47 12.20 0.72
N ASN A 60 1.35 12.71 1.24
CA ASN A 60 1.12 12.79 2.68
C ASN A 60 1.08 11.41 3.33
N ARG A 61 0.47 10.41 2.67
CA ARG A 61 0.45 9.03 3.17
C ARG A 61 1.84 8.39 3.20
N MET A 62 2.79 8.85 2.40
CA MET A 62 4.18 8.42 2.50
C MET A 62 4.93 9.16 3.60
N PHE A 63 4.89 10.49 3.60
CA PHE A 63 5.85 11.32 4.34
C PHE A 63 5.29 12.10 5.53
N SER A 64 3.97 12.13 5.74
CA SER A 64 3.28 12.90 6.77
C SER A 64 2.44 12.00 7.69
N GLY A 65 3.09 11.30 8.62
CA GLY A 65 2.37 10.41 9.54
C GLY A 65 1.86 9.11 8.90
N GLY A 66 2.52 8.64 7.85
CA GLY A 66 2.18 7.38 7.18
C GLY A 66 3.38 6.46 6.98
N HIS A 67 3.44 5.76 5.86
CA HIS A 67 4.25 4.54 5.72
C HIS A 67 5.76 4.77 5.85
N ILE A 68 6.35 5.58 4.96
CA ILE A 68 7.79 5.87 4.96
C ILE A 68 8.18 6.69 6.19
N TYR A 69 7.34 7.68 6.56
CA TYR A 69 7.53 8.47 7.76
C TYR A 69 7.69 7.60 9.03
N HIS A 70 6.80 6.64 9.22
CA HIS A 70 6.86 5.74 10.37
C HIS A 70 8.07 4.81 10.29
N TYR A 71 8.36 4.27 9.10
CA TYR A 71 9.53 3.42 8.90
C TYR A 71 10.84 4.13 9.29
N LEU A 72 11.06 5.36 8.79
CA LEU A 72 12.27 6.15 9.06
C LEU A 72 12.43 6.52 10.55
N ARG A 73 11.35 6.52 11.32
CA ARG A 73 11.37 6.73 12.78
C ARG A 73 11.58 5.45 13.59
N GLY A 74 11.88 4.33 12.94
CA GLY A 74 12.07 3.03 13.60
C GLY A 74 10.75 2.36 14.02
N VAL A 75 9.60 2.84 13.56
CA VAL A 75 8.32 2.20 13.88
C VAL A 75 8.18 0.91 13.06
N ARG A 76 7.87 -0.20 13.73
CA ARG A 76 7.63 -1.53 13.15
C ARG A 76 6.33 -2.16 13.64
N LYS A 77 5.28 -1.33 13.73
CA LYS A 77 4.00 -1.73 14.34
C LYS A 77 3.02 -2.37 13.36
N THR A 78 3.04 -1.96 12.08
CA THR A 78 2.16 -2.51 11.05
C THR A 78 2.93 -3.43 10.11
N ASP A 79 2.20 -4.31 9.41
CA ASP A 79 2.81 -5.33 8.57
C ASP A 79 3.57 -4.75 7.37
N VAL A 80 3.15 -3.59 6.84
CA VAL A 80 3.90 -2.91 5.78
C VAL A 80 5.28 -2.44 6.26
N GLN A 81 5.42 -1.84 7.46
CA GLN A 81 6.76 -1.44 7.93
C GLN A 81 7.64 -2.63 8.29
N LYS A 82 7.06 -3.74 8.76
CA LYS A 82 7.79 -4.99 9.00
C LYS A 82 8.32 -5.58 7.68
N ARG A 83 7.49 -5.61 6.62
CA ARG A 83 7.92 -6.04 5.28
C ARG A 83 8.98 -5.12 4.70
N MET A 84 8.82 -3.80 4.88
CA MET A 84 9.85 -2.85 4.45
C MET A 84 11.21 -3.17 5.10
N ALA A 85 11.24 -3.41 6.41
CA ALA A 85 12.46 -3.78 7.12
C ALA A 85 13.03 -5.09 6.58
N TYR A 86 12.19 -6.12 6.49
CA TYR A 86 12.58 -7.43 5.97
C TYR A 86 13.25 -7.34 4.59
N TYR A 87 12.63 -6.65 3.63
CA TYR A 87 13.18 -6.56 2.28
C TYR A 87 14.48 -5.74 2.24
N LEU A 88 14.53 -4.60 2.94
CA LEU A 88 15.74 -3.77 2.98
C LEU A 88 16.92 -4.50 3.65
N GLU A 89 16.68 -5.23 4.75
CA GLU A 89 17.69 -6.04 5.44
C GLU A 89 18.19 -7.21 4.57
N ASN A 90 17.34 -7.72 3.67
CA ASN A 90 17.70 -8.76 2.71
C ASN A 90 18.29 -8.23 1.39
N GLY A 91 18.64 -6.94 1.34
CA GLY A 91 19.33 -6.32 0.21
C GLY A 91 18.44 -5.96 -0.97
N TYR A 92 17.13 -5.92 -0.79
CA TYR A 92 16.21 -5.37 -1.78
C TYR A 92 16.20 -3.85 -1.68
N LYS A 93 15.90 -3.17 -2.78
CA LYS A 93 15.38 -1.79 -2.75
C LYS A 93 13.85 -1.82 -2.68
N ILE A 94 13.26 -0.76 -2.17
CA ILE A 94 11.81 -0.58 -2.17
C ILE A 94 11.43 0.53 -3.14
N GLU A 95 10.51 0.24 -4.06
CA GLU A 95 9.91 1.22 -4.94
C GLU A 95 8.43 1.40 -4.61
N VAL A 96 8.02 2.62 -4.32
CA VAL A 96 6.61 3.00 -4.28
C VAL A 96 6.18 3.39 -5.69
N ARG A 97 5.10 2.80 -6.19
CA ARG A 97 4.52 3.15 -7.49
C ARG A 97 3.07 3.58 -7.31
N ILE A 98 2.63 4.52 -8.14
CA ILE A 98 1.21 4.90 -8.24
C ILE A 98 0.59 3.94 -9.26
N LEU A 99 -0.35 3.13 -8.80
CA LEU A 99 -0.99 2.09 -9.61
C LEU A 99 -2.20 2.64 -10.39
N LYS A 100 -2.98 3.52 -9.74
CA LYS A 100 -4.16 4.15 -10.34
C LYS A 100 -4.39 5.50 -9.70
N GLU A 101 -4.43 6.56 -10.50
CA GLU A 101 -4.94 7.85 -10.03
C GLU A 101 -6.47 7.83 -10.09
N VAL A 102 -7.13 8.39 -9.08
CA VAL A 102 -8.58 8.40 -8.98
C VAL A 102 -9.04 9.83 -8.79
N GLU A 103 -9.76 10.35 -9.78
CA GLU A 103 -10.31 11.70 -9.79
C GLU A 103 -11.24 11.93 -8.58
N TYR A 104 -11.17 13.15 -8.03
CA TYR A 104 -12.12 13.63 -7.03
C TYR A 104 -13.25 14.37 -7.76
N VAL A 105 -14.45 13.82 -7.73
CA VAL A 105 -15.61 14.39 -8.45
C VAL A 105 -16.32 15.43 -7.59
N GLY A 106 -16.36 15.26 -6.27
CA GLY A 106 -16.99 16.19 -5.33
C GLY A 106 -18.51 16.11 -5.30
N ASP A 107 -19.09 15.03 -5.82
CA ASP A 107 -20.54 14.81 -5.84
C ASP A 107 -21.10 14.34 -4.48
N SER A 108 -20.37 13.51 -3.74
CA SER A 108 -20.50 13.36 -2.29
C SER A 108 -19.31 12.62 -1.69
N PHE A 109 -19.06 12.83 -0.38
CA PHE A 109 -18.03 12.07 0.34
C PHE A 109 -18.20 10.56 0.18
N ILE A 110 -19.44 10.06 0.28
CA ILE A 110 -19.75 8.63 0.17
C ILE A 110 -19.37 8.10 -1.21
N GLN A 111 -19.76 8.82 -2.27
CA GLN A 111 -19.49 8.40 -3.64
C GLN A 111 -18.00 8.41 -3.94
N ASP A 112 -17.29 9.48 -3.60
CA ASP A 112 -15.85 9.55 -3.82
C ASP A 112 -15.08 8.53 -2.97
N ALA A 113 -15.42 8.35 -1.70
CA ALA A 113 -14.80 7.35 -0.84
C ALA A 113 -14.97 5.93 -1.43
N ASN A 114 -16.16 5.61 -1.94
CA ASN A 114 -16.44 4.32 -2.57
C ASN A 114 -15.68 4.15 -3.90
N ARG A 115 -15.56 5.19 -4.75
CA ARG A 115 -14.72 5.11 -5.97
C ARG A 115 -13.27 4.77 -5.65
N LEU A 116 -12.71 5.40 -4.61
CA LEU A 116 -11.33 5.14 -4.19
C LEU A 116 -11.17 3.75 -3.57
N ALA A 117 -12.13 3.31 -2.76
CA ALA A 117 -12.13 1.96 -2.18
C ALA A 117 -12.29 0.88 -3.25
N LEU A 118 -13.16 1.09 -4.23
CA LEU A 118 -13.33 0.18 -5.37
C LEU A 118 -12.03 0.07 -6.18
N ALA A 119 -11.40 1.19 -6.50
CA ALA A 119 -10.14 1.20 -7.24
C ALA A 119 -9.01 0.42 -6.52
N GLU A 120 -8.95 0.52 -5.19
CA GLU A 120 -8.00 -0.26 -4.39
C GLU A 120 -8.32 -1.76 -4.44
N LEU A 121 -9.59 -2.12 -4.24
CA LEU A 121 -10.03 -3.52 -4.24
C LEU A 121 -9.81 -4.19 -5.60
N GLU A 122 -10.10 -3.47 -6.70
CA GLU A 122 -9.81 -3.93 -8.07
C GLU A 122 -8.32 -4.30 -8.22
N GLU A 123 -7.43 -3.44 -7.73
CA GLU A 123 -5.99 -3.67 -7.85
C GLU A 123 -5.51 -4.80 -6.93
N ILE A 124 -6.04 -4.90 -5.70
CA ILE A 124 -5.77 -6.03 -4.81
C ILE A 124 -6.15 -7.35 -5.48
N VAL A 125 -7.36 -7.45 -6.03
CA VAL A 125 -7.85 -8.67 -6.70
C VAL A 125 -7.00 -9.00 -7.94
N ASN A 126 -6.67 -7.99 -8.75
CA ASN A 126 -5.79 -8.14 -9.91
C ASN A 126 -4.43 -8.73 -9.52
N GLN A 127 -3.83 -8.27 -8.42
CA GLN A 127 -2.51 -8.70 -7.98
C GLN A 127 -2.54 -10.06 -7.26
N GLN A 128 -3.60 -10.35 -6.52
CA GLN A 128 -3.85 -11.68 -5.94
C GLN A 128 -4.02 -12.75 -7.01
N SER A 129 -4.60 -12.42 -8.18
CA SER A 129 -4.68 -13.34 -9.32
C SER A 129 -3.30 -13.75 -9.88
N LYS A 130 -2.27 -12.95 -9.61
CA LYS A 130 -0.87 -13.18 -10.01
C LYS A 130 -0.03 -13.80 -8.90
N GLY A 131 -0.63 -14.11 -7.74
CA GLY A 131 0.06 -14.68 -6.59
C GLY A 131 0.65 -13.66 -5.61
N PHE A 132 0.45 -12.35 -5.82
CA PHE A 132 0.95 -11.29 -4.95
C PHE A 132 -0.08 -10.86 -3.91
N CYS A 133 0.36 -10.21 -2.82
CA CYS A 133 -0.54 -9.64 -1.81
C CYS A 133 -1.57 -10.62 -1.20
N ILE A 134 -1.24 -11.90 -1.11
CA ILE A 134 -2.07 -12.93 -0.44
C ILE A 134 -1.71 -12.96 1.05
N THR A 135 -2.09 -11.91 1.76
CA THR A 135 -1.78 -11.71 3.18
C THR A 135 -2.96 -11.10 3.92
N ASP A 136 -3.02 -11.32 5.24
CA ASP A 136 -4.16 -10.89 6.08
C ASP A 136 -4.44 -9.38 6.05
N ASP A 137 -3.40 -8.56 5.98
CA ASP A 137 -3.47 -7.10 5.90
C ASP A 137 -3.91 -6.58 4.52
N MET A 138 -3.96 -7.46 3.50
CA MET A 138 -4.47 -7.19 2.16
C MET A 138 -5.90 -7.71 1.96
N LEU A 139 -6.52 -8.23 3.03
CA LEU A 139 -7.95 -8.48 3.03
C LEU A 139 -8.71 -7.14 3.09
N SER A 140 -9.69 -6.96 2.23
CA SER A 140 -10.53 -5.76 2.22
C SER A 140 -11.14 -5.49 3.59
N GLU A 141 -11.13 -4.22 4.01
CA GLU A 141 -11.80 -3.79 5.25
C GLU A 141 -13.32 -4.06 5.25
N ALA A 142 -13.92 -4.24 4.07
CA ALA A 142 -15.32 -4.59 3.93
C ALA A 142 -15.62 -6.06 4.31
N VAL A 143 -14.60 -6.93 4.31
CA VAL A 143 -14.76 -8.35 4.63
C VAL A 143 -14.74 -8.53 6.14
N LYS A 144 -15.83 -9.07 6.68
CA LYS A 144 -15.92 -9.47 8.10
C LYS A 144 -15.20 -10.79 8.30
N LYS A 145 -13.87 -10.74 8.29
CA LYS A 145 -12.96 -11.90 8.30
C LYS A 145 -13.50 -13.08 9.13
N LYS A 146 -13.73 -12.87 10.43
CA LYS A 146 -14.15 -13.95 11.34
C LYS A 146 -15.42 -14.68 10.89
N SER A 147 -16.47 -13.95 10.49
CA SER A 147 -17.75 -14.56 10.12
C SER A 147 -17.72 -15.11 8.71
N GLU A 148 -17.12 -14.39 7.77
CA GLU A 148 -17.09 -14.78 6.35
C GLU A 148 -16.10 -15.91 6.09
N GLU A 149 -14.95 -15.93 6.76
CA GLU A 149 -14.00 -17.04 6.69
C GLU A 149 -14.58 -18.33 7.26
N LYS A 150 -15.36 -18.24 8.35
CA LYS A 150 -16.10 -19.40 8.89
C LYS A 150 -17.08 -19.92 7.85
N ALA A 151 -17.95 -19.06 7.32
CA ALA A 151 -18.94 -19.45 6.32
C ALA A 151 -18.27 -20.03 5.06
N TRP A 152 -17.16 -19.45 4.62
CA TRP A 152 -16.39 -19.97 3.49
C TRP A 152 -15.79 -21.35 3.77
N ASN A 153 -15.18 -21.55 4.94
CA ASN A 153 -14.63 -22.84 5.33
C ASN A 153 -15.71 -23.92 5.40
N ASP A 154 -16.87 -23.62 5.99
CA ASP A 154 -17.99 -24.54 6.08
C ASP A 154 -18.50 -24.95 4.67
N LEU A 155 -18.58 -24.01 3.73
CA LEU A 155 -19.07 -24.27 2.37
C LEU A 155 -18.06 -24.95 1.44
N PHE A 156 -16.77 -24.57 1.53
CA PHE A 156 -15.76 -24.94 0.53
C PHE A 156 -14.74 -25.98 1.02
N ARG A 157 -14.58 -26.21 2.34
CA ARG A 157 -13.80 -27.38 2.81
C ARG A 157 -14.51 -28.69 2.46
N GLU A 158 -15.84 -28.73 2.53
CA GLU A 158 -16.62 -29.92 2.17
C GLU A 158 -16.50 -30.32 0.70
N LYS A 159 -16.22 -29.36 -0.20
CA LYS A 159 -16.05 -29.64 -1.64
C LYS A 159 -14.71 -30.32 -1.97
N LYS A 160 -13.65 -30.10 -1.17
CA LYS A 160 -12.37 -30.81 -1.35
C LYS A 160 -12.48 -32.32 -1.08
N TYR A 161 -13.42 -32.75 -0.25
CA TYR A 161 -13.61 -34.16 0.11
C TYR A 161 -14.65 -34.91 -0.75
N LYS A 162 -15.40 -34.22 -1.61
CA LYS A 162 -16.37 -34.84 -2.54
C LYS A 162 -15.84 -35.03 -3.96
N GLN A 163 -14.61 -34.58 -4.23
CA GLN A 163 -13.94 -34.71 -5.54
C GLN A 163 -12.64 -35.53 -5.46
N ALA A 164 -12.40 -36.20 -4.33
CA ALA A 164 -11.28 -37.13 -4.13
C ALA A 164 -11.79 -38.58 -4.14
#